data_AF-A0A957ZUW4-F1
#
_entry.id   AF-A0A957ZUW4-F1
#
_cell.length_a   1.000
_cell.length_b   1.000
_cell.length_c   1.000
_cell.angle_alpha   90.00
_cell.angle_beta   90.00
_cell.angle_gamma   90.00
#
_symmetry.space_group_name_H-M   'P 1'
#
loop_
_entity.id
_entity.type
_entity.pdbx_description
1 polymer ?
#
loop_
_entity_poly.entity_id
_entity_poly.type
_entity_poly.pdbx_seq_one_letter_code
_entity_poly.pdbx_strand_id
1 'polypeptide(L)'
;MPVKKRTYTGPADLTLLQDFNAAAIAVTDHCGYLHPGDIPHHLFNGNKYYDPTDILSIWEDDHGVAAWLLVGPRHKSYDAQVRPDLRGGALEREMLTYADARTVELMRRYDIAGDCIYADAFR
;
A
#
# COMPACT_ATOMS: atom_id res chain seq x y z
N MET A 1 -6.00 15.72 -13.11
CA MET A 1 -7.30 15.42 -12.46
C MET A 1 -7.02 15.06 -11.00
N PRO A 2 -7.91 15.35 -10.04
CA PRO A 2 -7.62 15.09 -8.63
C PRO A 2 -7.59 13.58 -8.36
N VAL A 3 -6.49 13.10 -7.80
CA VAL A 3 -6.38 11.72 -7.29
C VAL A 3 -7.28 11.61 -6.05
N LYS A 4 -8.09 10.56 -5.96
CA LYS A 4 -9.01 10.31 -4.84
C LYS A 4 -8.57 9.09 -4.05
N LYS A 5 -8.46 9.25 -2.73
CA LYS A 5 -8.18 8.16 -1.80
C LYS A 5 -9.48 7.51 -1.32
N ARG A 6 -9.53 6.17 -1.31
CA ARG A 6 -10.61 5.37 -0.71
C ARG A 6 -10.05 4.18 0.07
N THR A 7 -10.88 3.56 0.90
CA THR A 7 -10.55 2.31 1.60
C THR A 7 -10.83 1.11 0.70
N TYR A 8 -10.19 0.00 1.04
CA TYR A 8 -10.54 -1.33 0.52
C TYR A 8 -12.01 -1.67 0.80
N THR A 9 -12.68 -2.34 -0.15
CA THR A 9 -14.10 -2.69 -0.08
C THR A 9 -14.38 -4.18 -0.23
N GLY A 10 -13.40 -4.99 -0.66
CA GLY A 10 -13.56 -6.43 -0.74
C GLY A 10 -12.85 -7.10 -1.92
N PRO A 11 -13.30 -8.31 -2.33
CA PRO A 11 -12.59 -9.15 -3.30
C PRO A 11 -12.33 -8.49 -4.66
N ALA A 12 -13.21 -7.60 -5.13
CA ALA A 12 -13.01 -6.89 -6.39
C ALA A 12 -11.77 -5.98 -6.34
N ASP A 13 -11.53 -5.32 -5.20
CA ASP A 13 -10.32 -4.53 -5.00
C ASP A 13 -9.07 -5.41 -4.94
N LEU A 14 -9.17 -6.61 -4.37
CA LEU A 14 -8.01 -7.53 -4.37
C LEU A 14 -7.60 -7.87 -5.79
N THR A 15 -8.55 -8.26 -6.65
CA THR A 15 -8.28 -8.53 -8.07
C THR A 15 -7.71 -7.29 -8.76
N LEU A 16 -8.31 -6.12 -8.52
CA LEU A 16 -7.82 -4.84 -9.08
C LEU A 16 -6.35 -4.57 -8.72
N LEU A 17 -5.96 -4.77 -7.47
CA LEU A 17 -4.57 -4.54 -7.02
C LEU A 17 -3.61 -5.59 -7.57
N GLN A 18 -4.05 -6.84 -7.73
CA GLN A 18 -3.25 -7.89 -8.36
C GLN A 18 -2.99 -7.60 -9.85
N ASP A 19 -4.01 -7.17 -10.58
CA ASP A 19 -3.90 -6.79 -11.99
C ASP A 19 -3.02 -5.55 -12.16
N PHE A 20 -3.18 -4.54 -11.28
CA PHE A 20 -2.33 -3.36 -11.24
C PHE A 20 -0.86 -3.72 -11.04
N ASN A 21 -0.53 -4.55 -10.04
CA ASN A 21 0.85 -4.97 -9.80
C ASN A 21 1.42 -5.81 -10.95
N ALA A 22 0.63 -6.71 -11.54
CA ALA A 22 1.05 -7.51 -12.69
C ALA A 22 1.39 -6.62 -13.90
N ALA A 23 0.53 -5.65 -14.22
CA ALA A 23 0.75 -4.71 -15.30
C ALA A 23 1.99 -3.83 -15.06
N ALA A 24 2.19 -3.39 -13.82
CA ALA A 24 3.33 -2.57 -13.45
C ALA A 24 4.66 -3.35 -13.53
N ILE A 25 4.70 -4.59 -13.04
CA ILE A 25 5.84 -5.50 -13.17
C ILE A 25 6.24 -5.69 -14.63
N ALA A 26 5.26 -5.85 -15.53
CA ALA A 26 5.51 -6.10 -16.95
C ALA A 26 6.24 -4.94 -17.66
N VAL A 27 6.13 -3.71 -17.15
CA VAL A 27 6.76 -2.52 -17.75
C VAL A 27 7.98 -2.01 -16.99
N THR A 28 8.27 -2.54 -15.80
CA THR A 28 9.40 -2.11 -14.96
C THR A 28 10.43 -3.21 -14.69
N ASP A 29 10.40 -4.31 -15.43
CA ASP A 29 11.31 -5.45 -15.26
C ASP A 29 11.37 -5.91 -13.79
N HIS A 30 10.20 -6.11 -13.18
CA HIS A 30 10.03 -6.49 -11.76
C HIS A 30 10.48 -5.48 -10.70
N CYS A 31 11.09 -4.35 -11.07
CA CYS A 31 11.70 -3.44 -10.10
C CYS A 31 10.67 -2.77 -9.17
N GLY A 32 10.75 -3.09 -7.88
CA GLY A 32 10.05 -2.39 -6.80
C GLY A 32 8.55 -2.62 -6.72
N TYR A 33 8.03 -3.69 -7.32
CA TYR A 33 6.62 -4.08 -7.17
C TYR A 33 6.49 -5.37 -6.36
N LEU A 34 5.53 -5.38 -5.45
CA LEU A 34 5.14 -6.58 -4.72
C LEU A 34 4.58 -7.61 -5.70
N HIS A 35 4.92 -8.88 -5.52
CA HIS A 35 4.36 -9.93 -6.35
C HIS A 35 2.82 -10.00 -6.15
N PRO A 36 2.01 -10.16 -7.22
CA PRO A 36 0.54 -10.17 -7.08
C PRO A 36 0.01 -11.26 -6.13
N GLY A 37 0.72 -12.38 -6.03
CA GLY A 37 0.42 -13.45 -5.08
C GLY A 37 0.71 -13.11 -3.62
N ASP A 38 1.59 -12.13 -3.36
CA ASP A 38 1.95 -11.71 -2.01
C ASP A 38 0.94 -10.72 -1.44
N ILE A 39 0.19 -10.00 -2.29
CA ILE A 39 -0.88 -9.08 -1.85
C ILE A 39 -1.89 -9.78 -0.91
N PRO A 40 -2.56 -10.89 -1.31
CA PRO A 40 -3.46 -11.59 -0.40
C PRO A 40 -2.72 -12.22 0.80
N HIS A 41 -1.46 -12.63 0.64
CA HIS A 41 -0.67 -13.15 1.76
C HIS A 41 -0.43 -12.09 2.83
N HIS A 42 0.00 -10.89 2.43
CA HIS A 42 0.27 -9.77 3.34
C HIS A 42 -1.02 -9.26 3.95
N LEU A 43 -2.10 -9.15 3.15
CA LEU A 43 -3.39 -8.65 3.61
C LEU A 43 -4.08 -9.61 4.60
N PHE A 44 -4.19 -10.89 4.28
CA PHE A 44 -5.01 -11.83 5.06
C PHE A 44 -4.23 -12.76 5.97
N ASN A 45 -2.96 -13.07 5.69
CA ASN A 45 -2.15 -13.92 6.56
C ASN A 45 -1.21 -13.09 7.44
N GLY A 46 -0.43 -12.18 6.85
CA GLY A 46 0.48 -11.28 7.56
C GLY A 46 -0.24 -10.33 8.52
N ASN A 47 -1.41 -9.83 8.09
CA ASN A 47 -2.21 -8.86 8.83
C ASN A 47 -3.58 -9.41 9.29
N LYS A 48 -3.68 -10.73 9.51
CA LYS A 48 -4.93 -11.45 9.83
C LYS A 48 -5.72 -10.97 11.05
N TYR A 49 -5.13 -10.13 11.89
CA TYR A 49 -5.74 -9.59 13.11
C TYR A 49 -6.33 -8.19 12.91
N TYR A 50 -6.21 -7.63 11.72
CA TYR A 50 -6.63 -6.27 11.40
C TYR A 50 -7.75 -6.30 10.35
N ASP A 51 -8.65 -5.34 10.43
CA ASP A 51 -9.68 -5.15 9.40
C ASP A 51 -8.99 -4.63 8.11
N PRO A 52 -9.13 -5.33 6.97
CA PRO A 52 -8.60 -4.86 5.68
C PRO A 52 -8.99 -3.42 5.33
N THR A 53 -10.19 -2.99 5.73
CA THR A 53 -10.68 -1.62 5.49
C THR A 53 -9.91 -0.55 6.26
N ASP A 54 -9.29 -0.93 7.39
CA ASP A 54 -8.47 -0.03 8.21
C ASP A 54 -7.04 0.10 7.70
N ILE A 55 -6.48 -0.97 7.13
CA ILE A 55 -5.05 -1.06 6.82
C ILE A 55 -4.71 -0.89 5.33
N LEU A 56 -5.70 -0.96 4.43
CA LEU A 56 -5.49 -0.84 2.99
C LEU A 56 -6.17 0.41 2.43
N SER A 57 -5.35 1.31 1.87
CA SER A 57 -5.79 2.54 1.19
C SER A 57 -5.46 2.47 -0.30
N ILE A 58 -6.37 2.95 -1.14
CA ILE A 58 -6.25 2.94 -2.61
C ILE A 58 -6.44 4.37 -3.11
N TRP A 59 -5.56 4.82 -3.99
CA TRP A 59 -5.63 6.11 -4.69
C TRP A 59 -5.96 5.85 -6.16
N GLU A 60 -6.98 6.53 -6.67
CA GLU A 60 -7.45 6.39 -8.05
C GLU A 60 -7.53 7.74 -8.75
N ASP A 61 -7.26 7.73 -10.05
CA ASP A 61 -7.53 8.81 -10.98
C ASP A 61 -8.33 8.27 -12.19
N ASP A 62 -8.52 9.08 -13.23
CA ASP A 62 -9.28 8.69 -14.42
C ASP A 62 -8.59 7.57 -15.24
N HIS A 63 -7.33 7.25 -14.92
CA HIS A 63 -6.57 6.15 -15.52
C HIS A 63 -6.58 4.89 -14.63
N GLY A 64 -7.38 4.87 -13.57
CA GLY A 64 -7.51 3.76 -12.63
C GLY A 64 -6.64 3.92 -11.39
N VAL A 65 -6.09 2.82 -10.88
CA VAL A 65 -5.25 2.84 -9.67
C VAL A 65 -3.98 3.65 -9.96
N ALA A 66 -3.80 4.72 -9.17
CA ALA A 66 -2.62 5.57 -9.19
C ALA A 66 -1.60 5.10 -8.14
N ALA A 67 -2.08 4.61 -6.99
CA ALA A 67 -1.26 4.02 -5.95
C ALA A 67 -2.09 3.19 -4.95
N TRP A 68 -1.45 2.33 -4.18
CA TRP A 68 -2.05 1.70 -3.00
C TRP A 68 -1.03 1.53 -1.87
N LEU A 69 -1.55 1.48 -0.64
CA LEU A 69 -0.80 1.34 0.59
C LEU A 69 -1.42 0.26 1.48
N LEU A 70 -0.63 -0.73 1.87
CA LEU A 70 -0.98 -1.70 2.92
C LEU A 70 -0.09 -1.47 4.13
N VAL A 71 -0.68 -1.04 5.24
CA VAL A 71 0.04 -0.88 6.51
C VAL A 71 0.10 -2.22 7.24
N GLY A 72 1.28 -2.55 7.78
CA GLY A 72 1.51 -3.68 8.68
C GLY A 72 1.85 -3.22 10.10
N PRO A 73 0.86 -2.85 10.94
CA PRO A 73 1.12 -2.19 12.23
C PRO A 73 2.07 -2.98 13.15
N ARG A 74 1.90 -4.31 13.21
CA ARG A 74 2.74 -5.21 14.02
C ARG A 74 4.19 -5.26 13.54
N HIS A 75 4.37 -5.20 12.23
CA HIS A 75 5.69 -5.20 11.59
C HIS A 75 6.30 -3.81 11.56
N LYS A 76 5.53 -2.78 11.96
CA LYS A 76 5.92 -1.37 11.91
C LYS A 76 6.42 -0.98 10.53
N SER A 77 5.77 -1.49 9.49
CA SER A 77 6.16 -1.29 8.09
C SER A 77 4.92 -1.15 7.21
N TYR A 78 5.12 -0.90 5.92
CA TYR A 78 4.05 -0.86 4.94
C TYR A 78 4.55 -1.27 3.55
N ASP A 79 3.63 -1.83 2.76
CA ASP A 79 3.82 -1.97 1.31
C ASP A 79 3.20 -0.77 0.62
N ALA A 80 4.02 -0.03 -0.12
CA ALA A 80 3.64 1.15 -0.87
C ALA A 80 3.88 0.89 -2.36
N GLN A 81 2.85 1.02 -3.20
CA GLN A 81 2.94 0.76 -4.62
C GLN A 81 2.36 1.92 -5.42
N VAL A 82 3.13 2.46 -6.36
CA VAL A 82 2.75 3.62 -7.18
C VAL A 82 2.79 3.22 -8.65
N ARG A 83 1.86 3.74 -9.46
CA ARG A 83 1.83 3.50 -10.90
C ARG A 83 3.16 3.95 -11.54
N PRO A 84 3.74 3.21 -12.51
CA PRO A 84 5.10 3.48 -12.99
C PRO A 84 5.36 4.92 -13.44
N ASP A 85 4.39 5.55 -14.13
CA ASP A 85 4.47 6.92 -14.63
C ASP A 85 4.41 8.00 -13.54
N LEU A 86 4.03 7.62 -12.31
CA LEU A 86 3.88 8.53 -11.16
C LEU A 86 4.98 8.36 -10.10
N ARG A 87 5.89 7.39 -10.28
CA ARG A 87 7.04 7.17 -9.41
C ARG A 87 7.98 8.38 -9.38
N GLY A 88 8.56 8.67 -8.23
CA GLY A 88 9.38 9.85 -7.94
C GLY A 88 8.61 11.17 -7.88
N GLY A 89 7.30 11.14 -8.12
CA GLY A 89 6.46 12.31 -8.24
C GLY A 89 5.89 12.83 -6.92
N ALA A 90 5.02 13.85 -7.04
CA ALA A 90 4.33 14.44 -5.90
C ALA A 90 3.39 13.44 -5.19
N LEU A 91 2.71 12.58 -5.96
CA LEU A 91 1.81 11.57 -5.41
C LEU A 91 2.56 10.59 -4.49
N GLU A 92 3.71 10.06 -4.94
CA GLU A 92 4.49 9.12 -4.13
C GLU A 92 4.94 9.77 -2.82
N ARG A 93 5.40 11.03 -2.87
CA ARG A 93 5.79 11.78 -1.65
C ARG A 93 4.63 11.97 -0.69
N GLU A 94 3.45 12.34 -1.19
CA GLU A 94 2.24 12.49 -0.38
C GLU A 94 1.82 11.16 0.24
N MET A 95 1.83 10.09 -0.56
CA MET A 95 1.50 8.75 -0.10
C MET A 95 2.46 8.25 0.97
N LEU A 96 3.77 8.44 0.83
CA LEU A 96 4.76 8.05 1.84
C LEU A 96 4.60 8.86 3.14
N THR A 97 4.32 10.16 3.03
CA THR A 97 4.00 11.00 4.21
C THR A 97 2.75 10.49 4.92
N TYR A 98 1.72 10.13 4.16
CA TYR A 98 0.52 9.51 4.70
C TYR A 98 0.79 8.13 5.30
N ALA A 99 1.66 7.32 4.70
CA ALA A 99 2.03 5.99 5.16
C ALA A 99 2.68 6.05 6.55
N ASP A 100 3.61 6.98 6.75
CA ASP A 100 4.26 7.19 8.05
C ASP A 100 3.22 7.55 9.12
N ALA A 101 2.39 8.57 8.84
CA ALA A 101 1.37 9.03 9.77
C ALA A 101 0.34 7.93 10.09
N ARG A 102 -0.11 7.19 9.07
CA ARG A 102 -1.12 6.13 9.22
C ARG A 102 -0.57 4.93 9.98
N THR A 103 0.71 4.60 9.80
CA THR A 103 1.37 3.51 10.52
C THR A 103 1.42 3.82 12.01
N VAL A 104 1.86 5.02 12.39
CA VAL A 104 1.88 5.45 13.79
C VAL A 104 0.47 5.51 14.38
N GLU A 105 -0.52 6.00 13.63
CA GLU A 105 -1.91 6.03 14.08
C GLU A 105 -2.43 4.62 14.40
N LEU A 106 -2.22 3.65 13.50
CA LEU A 106 -2.67 2.28 13.69
C LEU A 106 -1.89 1.57 14.79
N MET A 107 -0.58 1.83 14.93
CA MET A 107 0.21 1.32 16.06
C MET A 107 -0.38 1.78 17.40
N ARG A 108 -0.73 3.06 17.53
CA ARG A 108 -1.39 3.59 18.74
C ARG A 108 -2.77 2.97 18.95
N ARG A 109 -3.55 2.84 17.89
CA ARG A 109 -4.90 2.24 17.94
C ARG A 109 -4.87 0.79 18.44
N TYR A 110 -3.84 0.03 18.08
CA TYR A 110 -3.69 -1.38 18.44
C TYR A 110 -2.69 -1.63 19.59
N ASP A 111 -2.35 -0.59 20.37
CA ASP A 111 -1.45 -0.67 21.54
C ASP A 111 -0.07 -1.30 21.24
N ILE A 112 0.50 -0.96 20.08
CA ILE A 112 1.81 -1.40 19.64
C ILE A 112 2.85 -0.39 20.11
N ALA A 113 3.78 -0.83 20.95
CA ALA A 113 4.78 0.04 21.58
C ALA A 113 5.75 0.69 20.56
N GLY A 114 6.01 1.99 20.76
CA GLY A 114 6.94 2.80 20.00
C GLY A 114 6.28 3.54 18.83
N ASP A 115 7.10 4.29 18.09
CA ASP A 115 6.72 5.10 16.92
C ASP A 115 7.75 4.96 15.77
N CYS A 116 8.68 4.02 15.90
CA CYS A 116 9.61 3.68 14.84
C CYS A 116 8.92 2.93 13.71
N ILE A 117 9.29 3.24 12.47
CA ILE A 117 8.86 2.54 11.27
C ILE A 117 10.08 1.91 10.62
N TYR A 118 9.99 0.64 10.25
CA TYR A 118 10.98 -0.07 9.46
C TYR A 118 10.59 0.05 7.99
N ALA A 119 11.47 0.72 7.23
CA ALA A 119 11.38 0.78 5.78
C ALA A 119 12.63 0.13 5.18
N ASP A 120 12.43 -0.91 4.39
CA ASP A 120 13.45 -1.37 3.44
C ASP A 120 13.38 -0.46 2.22
N ALA A 121 13.90 0.77 2.37
CA ALA A 121 14.24 1.56 1.21
C ALA A 121 15.55 0.99 0.66
N PHE A 122 15.51 0.48 -0.58
CA PHE A 122 16.66 0.06 -1.39
C PHE A 122 18.00 0.58 -0.85
N ARG A 123 18.79 -0.31 -0.23
CA ARG A 123 20.21 -0.07 0.06
C ARG A 123 21.05 -0.46 -1.15
#